data_AF-X1MCX6-F1
#
_entry.id   AF-X1MCX6-F1
#
_cell.length_a   1.000
_cell.length_b   1.000
_cell.length_c   1.000
_cell.angle_alpha   90.00
_cell.angle_beta   90.00
_cell.angle_gamma   90.00
#
_symmetry.space_group_name_H-M   'P 1'
#
loop_
_entity.id
_entity.type
_entity.pdbx_description
1 polymer ?
#
loop_
_entity_poly.entity_id
_entity_poly.type
_entity_poly.pdbx_seq_one_letter_code
_entity_poly.pdbx_strand_id
1 'polypeptide(L)'
;MWSKREAAVGGSVTRGWGTGGDPEMGRQVALEEKERIKEILQEADLVFLVSGLGKGTGTGASPIIAQLAKEMGSLTIGFVVLPFYFEGEKRASMGKRGLQELEKTLDALMVIPNDILLENAQAH
;
A
#
# COMPACT_ATOMS: atom_id res chain seq x y z
N MET A 1 -5.66 9.40 22.74
CA MET A 1 -6.78 9.77 21.86
C MET A 1 -6.24 9.71 20.44
N TRP A 2 -6.80 8.87 19.56
CA TRP A 2 -6.37 8.80 18.17
C TRP A 2 -7.03 9.94 17.39
N SER A 3 -6.25 10.70 16.63
CA SER A 3 -6.79 11.70 15.70
C SER A 3 -7.05 11.03 14.36
N LYS A 4 -8.31 11.01 13.92
CA LYS A 4 -8.68 10.48 12.61
C LYS A 4 -8.38 11.53 11.55
N ARG A 5 -7.47 11.24 10.62
CA ARG A 5 -7.19 12.06 9.43
C ARG A 5 -7.51 11.24 8.19
N GLU A 6 -8.35 11.78 7.30
CA GLU A 6 -8.64 11.20 5.99
C GLU A 6 -8.10 12.13 4.91
N ALA A 7 -7.30 11.60 3.99
CA ALA A 7 -6.71 12.36 2.90
C ALA A 7 -6.93 11.65 1.57
N ALA A 8 -7.62 12.32 0.65
CA ALA A 8 -7.67 11.91 -0.74
C ALA A 8 -6.43 12.40 -1.46
N VAL A 9 -5.68 11.48 -2.08
CA VAL A 9 -4.43 11.75 -2.79
C VAL A 9 -4.62 11.46 -4.28
N GLY A 10 -4.02 12.27 -5.16
CA GLY A 10 -4.03 12.03 -6.60
C GLY A 10 -5.20 12.69 -7.35
N GLY A 11 -5.75 13.77 -6.80
CA GLY A 11 -6.78 14.58 -7.46
C GLY A 11 -6.28 15.20 -8.77
N SER A 12 -5.00 15.58 -8.83
CA SER A 12 -4.33 16.11 -10.03
C SER A 12 -4.16 15.05 -11.12
N VAL A 13 -3.76 13.82 -10.75
CA VAL A 13 -3.39 12.75 -11.71
C VAL A 13 -4.60 11.94 -12.16
N THR A 14 -5.41 11.49 -11.20
CA THR A 14 -6.50 10.54 -11.48
C THR A 14 -7.85 11.22 -11.65
N ARG A 15 -7.94 12.53 -11.36
CA ARG A 15 -9.20 13.29 -11.33
C ARG A 15 -10.27 12.62 -10.45
N GLY A 16 -9.85 11.85 -9.43
CA GLY A 16 -10.73 11.13 -8.53
C GLY A 16 -11.23 9.76 -9.02
N TRP A 17 -10.83 9.30 -10.21
CA TRP A 17 -11.29 8.02 -10.80
C TRP A 17 -10.46 6.81 -10.35
N GLY A 18 -9.44 7.02 -9.53
CA GLY A 18 -8.48 6.00 -9.14
C GLY A 18 -7.48 5.69 -10.26
N THR A 19 -6.64 4.68 -10.03
CA THR A 19 -5.47 4.36 -10.87
C THR A 19 -5.78 3.45 -12.05
N GLY A 20 -7.04 3.05 -12.26
CA GLY A 20 -7.42 2.10 -13.31
C GLY A 20 -6.77 0.71 -13.17
N GLY A 21 -6.22 0.38 -11.99
CA GLY A 21 -5.47 -0.84 -11.77
C GLY A 21 -3.99 -0.78 -12.15
N ASP A 22 -3.47 0.38 -12.55
CA ASP A 22 -2.06 0.59 -12.92
C ASP A 22 -1.19 1.00 -11.70
N PRO A 23 -0.21 0.17 -11.29
CA PRO A 23 0.70 0.52 -10.21
C PRO A 23 1.55 1.76 -10.50
N GLU A 24 1.94 2.00 -11.75
CA GLU A 24 2.80 3.15 -12.06
C GLU A 24 2.06 4.46 -11.82
N MET A 25 0.77 4.50 -12.15
CA MET A 25 -0.08 5.65 -11.84
C MET A 25 -0.22 5.84 -10.32
N GLY A 26 -0.36 4.76 -9.55
CA GLY A 26 -0.39 4.82 -8.08
C GLY A 26 0.90 5.37 -7.49
N ARG A 27 2.04 4.96 -8.04
CA ARG A 27 3.37 5.46 -7.68
C ARG A 27 3.49 6.95 -8.00
N GLN A 28 3.13 7.37 -9.21
CA GLN A 28 3.18 8.77 -9.63
C GLN A 28 2.34 9.66 -8.72
N VAL A 29 1.11 9.23 -8.38
CA VAL A 29 0.24 9.94 -7.42
C VAL A 29 0.96 10.15 -6.08
N ALA A 30 1.59 9.12 -5.53
CA ALA A 30 2.30 9.23 -4.27
C ALA A 30 3.55 10.12 -4.37
N LEU A 31 4.23 10.12 -5.52
CA LEU A 31 5.40 10.96 -5.76
C LEU A 31 5.03 12.44 -5.91
N GLU A 32 3.90 12.76 -6.54
CA GLU A 32 3.42 14.14 -6.69
C GLU A 32 2.92 14.73 -5.38
N GLU A 33 2.33 13.91 -4.50
CA GLU A 33 1.76 14.36 -3.23
C GLU A 33 2.64 14.03 -2.02
N LYS A 34 3.95 13.88 -2.23
CA LYS A 34 4.93 13.59 -1.16
C LYS A 34 4.81 14.53 0.02
N GLU A 35 4.76 15.84 -0.22
CA GLU A 35 4.75 16.83 0.86
C GLU A 35 3.48 16.70 1.71
N ARG A 36 2.33 16.47 1.08
CA ARG A 36 1.08 16.20 1.79
C ARG A 36 1.12 14.89 2.57
N ILE A 37 1.74 13.84 2.01
CA ILE A 37 1.94 12.57 2.72
C ILE A 37 2.83 12.79 3.95
N LYS A 38 3.93 13.54 3.81
CA LYS A 38 4.81 13.88 4.94
C LYS A 38 4.07 14.66 6.03
N GLU A 39 3.24 15.64 5.68
CA GLU A 39 2.41 16.37 6.65
C GLU A 39 1.47 15.44 7.44
N ILE A 40 0.94 14.40 6.78
CA ILE A 40 0.09 13.40 7.44
C ILE A 40 0.91 12.53 8.40
N LEU A 41 2.13 12.14 7.99
CA LEU A 41 3.05 11.30 8.76
C LEU A 41 3.80 12.07 9.85
N GLN A 42 3.71 13.40 9.87
CA GLN A 42 4.42 14.23 10.82
C GLN A 42 4.08 13.83 12.26
N GLU A 43 5.12 13.76 13.10
CA GLU A 43 5.04 13.38 14.53
C GLU A 43 4.62 11.91 14.77
N ALA A 44 4.60 11.06 13.75
CA ALA A 44 4.35 9.63 13.93
C ALA A 44 5.65 8.89 14.32
N ASP A 45 5.73 8.40 15.56
CA ASP A 45 6.82 7.51 15.99
C ASP A 45 6.69 6.09 15.40
N LEU A 46 5.43 5.66 15.16
CA LEU A 46 5.07 4.34 14.67
C LEU A 46 4.00 4.45 13.58
N VAL A 47 4.27 3.84 12.42
CA VAL A 47 3.38 3.82 11.27
C VAL A 47 2.99 2.39 10.94
N PHE A 48 1.69 2.14 10.90
CA PHE A 48 1.13 0.90 10.39
C PHE A 48 0.63 1.11 8.97
N LEU A 49 1.28 0.45 8.00
CA LEU A 49 0.89 0.50 6.61
C LEU A 49 0.05 -0.73 6.27
N VAL A 50 -1.23 -0.53 5.94
CA VAL A 50 -2.12 -1.62 5.51
C VAL A 50 -2.43 -1.46 4.03
N SER A 51 -2.15 -2.46 3.20
CA SER A 51 -2.36 -2.35 1.75
C SER A 51 -2.71 -3.66 1.07
N GLY A 52 -3.65 -3.60 0.13
CA GLY A 52 -3.93 -4.68 -0.81
C GLY A 52 -3.02 -4.56 -2.04
N LEU A 53 -2.26 -5.61 -2.33
CA LEU A 53 -1.36 -5.67 -3.48
C LEU A 53 -2.04 -6.35 -4.68
N GLY A 54 -1.50 -6.12 -5.88
CA GLY A 54 -2.03 -6.68 -7.14
C GLY A 54 -3.01 -5.77 -7.89
N LYS A 55 -3.23 -4.54 -7.40
CA LYS A 55 -3.97 -3.45 -8.08
C LYS A 55 -3.14 -2.16 -8.10
N GLY A 56 -3.63 -1.09 -8.73
CA GLY A 56 -2.82 0.10 -8.97
C GLY A 56 -2.39 0.87 -7.72
N THR A 57 -3.34 1.41 -6.97
CA THR A 57 -3.03 2.35 -5.88
C THR A 57 -2.19 1.71 -4.77
N GLY A 58 -2.65 0.58 -4.21
CA GLY A 58 -1.92 -0.09 -3.13
C GLY A 58 -0.52 -0.55 -3.55
N THR A 59 -0.39 -1.20 -4.71
CA THR A 59 0.90 -1.70 -5.19
C THR A 59 1.88 -0.57 -5.49
N GLY A 60 1.42 0.54 -6.04
CA GLY A 60 2.28 1.65 -6.47
C GLY A 60 2.58 2.69 -5.40
N ALA A 61 1.56 3.07 -4.61
CA ALA A 61 1.68 4.16 -3.63
C ALA A 61 2.31 3.67 -2.32
N SER A 62 2.00 2.45 -1.87
CA SER A 62 2.45 1.96 -0.58
C SER A 62 3.97 1.94 -0.40
N PRO A 63 4.79 1.51 -1.39
CA PRO A 63 6.25 1.59 -1.26
C PRO A 63 6.77 3.02 -1.06
N ILE A 64 6.15 3.99 -1.73
CA ILE A 64 6.51 5.42 -1.59
C ILE A 64 6.16 5.93 -0.20
N ILE A 65 4.96 5.61 0.31
CA ILE A 65 4.53 6.00 1.65
C ILE A 65 5.43 5.37 2.73
N ALA A 66 5.76 4.08 2.60
CA ALA A 66 6.68 3.39 3.50
C ALA A 66 8.07 4.05 3.52
N GLN A 67 8.60 4.38 2.34
CA GLN A 67 9.89 5.06 2.21
C GLN A 67 9.88 6.43 2.91
N LEU A 68 8.82 7.22 2.72
CA LEU A 68 8.69 8.53 3.37
C LEU A 68 8.59 8.40 4.90
N ALA A 69 7.81 7.45 5.41
CA ALA A 69 7.71 7.21 6.85
C ALA A 69 9.08 6.86 7.45
N LYS A 70 9.84 6.00 6.78
CA LYS A 70 11.20 5.63 7.21
C LYS A 70 12.19 6.80 7.15
N GLU A 71 12.15 7.61 6.10
CA GLU A 71 12.96 8.83 5.98
C GLU A 71 12.67 9.84 7.09
N MET A 72 11.43 9.85 7.58
CA MET A 72 10.99 10.68 8.70
C MET A 72 11.32 10.09 10.08
N GLY A 73 11.93 8.91 10.14
CA GLY A 73 12.37 8.26 11.38
C GLY A 73 11.29 7.43 12.08
N SER A 74 10.13 7.21 11.45
CA SER A 74 9.07 6.38 12.02
C SER A 74 9.41 4.90 11.92
N LEU A 75 9.18 4.15 13.00
CA LEU A 75 9.16 2.68 12.95
C LEU A 75 7.98 2.27 12.06
N THR A 76 8.24 1.60 10.94
CA THR A 76 7.19 1.35 9.92
C THR A 76 6.94 -0.14 9.75
N ILE A 77 5.72 -0.57 10.09
CA ILE A 77 5.27 -1.96 10.04
C ILE A 77 4.20 -2.12 8.97
N GLY A 78 4.39 -3.02 8.02
CA GLY A 78 3.43 -3.30 6.94
C GLY A 78 2.58 -4.54 7.19
N PHE A 79 1.31 -4.44 6.84
CA PHE A 79 0.37 -5.56 6.70
C PHE A 79 -0.15 -5.53 5.27
N VAL A 80 0.26 -6.51 4.47
CA VAL A 80 -0.11 -6.56 3.06
C VAL A 80 -0.93 -7.79 2.75
N VAL A 81 -1.93 -7.59 1.91
CA VAL A 81 -2.79 -8.66 1.42
C VAL A 81 -2.42 -8.97 -0.03
N LEU A 82 -2.07 -10.22 -0.32
CA LEU A 82 -1.82 -10.69 -1.68
C LEU A 82 -3.13 -11.08 -2.36
N PRO A 83 -3.25 -10.91 -3.69
CA PRO A 83 -4.45 -11.30 -4.43
C PRO A 83 -4.68 -12.81 -4.37
N PHE A 84 -5.92 -13.26 -4.58
CA PHE A 84 -6.21 -14.70 -4.69
C PHE A 84 -5.50 -15.31 -5.91
N TYR A 85 -5.19 -16.60 -5.86
CA TYR A 85 -4.56 -17.30 -6.99
C TYR A 85 -5.40 -17.23 -8.29
N PHE A 86 -6.73 -17.12 -8.18
CA PHE A 86 -7.65 -17.05 -9.32
C PHE A 86 -7.83 -15.65 -9.91
N GLU A 87 -7.29 -14.60 -9.30
CA GLU A 87 -7.43 -13.22 -9.81
C GLU A 87 -6.55 -12.92 -11.04
N GLY A 88 -5.74 -13.89 -11.47
CA GLY A 88 -4.96 -13.87 -12.70
C GLY A 88 -3.49 -13.51 -12.51
N GLU A 89 -2.63 -14.03 -13.39
CA GLU A 89 -1.17 -13.89 -13.30
C GLU A 89 -0.69 -12.44 -13.28
N LYS A 90 -1.39 -11.54 -14.00
CA LYS A 90 -1.05 -10.12 -14.03
C LYS A 90 -1.14 -9.50 -12.63
N ARG A 91 -2.20 -9.79 -11.87
CA ARG A 91 -2.36 -9.29 -10.49
C ARG A 91 -1.36 -9.92 -9.55
N ALA A 92 -1.10 -11.22 -9.68
CA ALA A 92 -0.09 -11.91 -8.88
C ALA A 92 1.32 -11.32 -9.10
N SER A 93 1.71 -11.07 -10.36
CA SER A 93 2.99 -10.45 -10.72
C SER A 93 3.12 -9.02 -10.17
N MET A 94 2.06 -8.20 -10.31
CA MET A 94 2.01 -6.88 -9.69
C MET A 94 2.16 -6.96 -8.18
N GLY A 95 1.43 -7.87 -7.53
CA GLY A 95 1.48 -8.04 -6.09
C GLY A 95 2.87 -8.43 -5.59
N LYS A 96 3.51 -9.38 -6.27
CA LYS A 96 4.90 -9.79 -5.97
C LYS A 96 5.89 -8.64 -6.13
N ARG A 97 5.75 -7.82 -7.18
CA ARG A 97 6.59 -6.63 -7.36
C ARG A 97 6.42 -5.61 -6.24
N GLY A 98 5.18 -5.28 -5.88
CA GLY A 98 4.91 -4.36 -4.77
C GLY A 98 5.42 -4.89 -3.43
N LEU A 99 5.29 -6.20 -3.19
CA LEU A 99 5.83 -6.86 -2.00
C LEU A 99 7.35 -6.70 -1.91
N GLN A 100 8.08 -6.96 -2.99
CA GLN A 100 9.54 -6.83 -3.05
C GLN A 100 10.03 -5.40 -2.83
N GLU A 101 9.25 -4.38 -3.23
CA GLU A 101 9.59 -2.99 -2.92
C GLU A 101 9.35 -2.68 -1.45
N LEU A 102 8.27 -3.19 -0.86
CA LEU A 102 7.93 -2.99 0.56
C LEU A 102 8.91 -3.70 1.51
N GLU A 103 9.40 -4.88 1.15
CA GLU A 103 10.44 -5.60 1.92
C GLU A 103 11.73 -4.79 2.06
N LYS A 104 12.02 -3.89 1.12
CA LYS A 104 13.22 -3.03 1.15
C LYS A 104 13.03 -1.79 2.02
N THR A 105 11.79 -1.35 2.22
CA THR A 105 11.49 -0.06 2.85
C THR A 105 10.94 -0.20 4.26
N LEU A 106 10.19 -1.26 4.57
CA LEU A 106 9.61 -1.47 5.91
C LEU A 106 10.60 -2.06 6.90
N ASP A 107 10.36 -1.85 8.20
CA ASP A 107 11.15 -2.45 9.27
C ASP A 107 10.62 -3.85 9.64
N ALA A 108 9.31 -4.06 9.50
CA ALA A 108 8.68 -5.36 9.58
C ALA A 108 7.52 -5.46 8.58
N LEU A 109 7.28 -6.65 8.05
CA LEU A 109 6.25 -6.91 7.05
C LEU A 109 5.53 -8.23 7.33
N MET A 110 4.21 -8.15 7.53
CA MET A 110 3.32 -9.29 7.59
C MET A 110 2.58 -9.43 6.27
N VAL A 111 2.73 -10.60 5.65
CA VAL A 111 2.06 -10.94 4.39
C VAL A 111 0.89 -11.86 4.67
N ILE A 112 -0.29 -11.47 4.22
CA ILE A 112 -1.54 -12.20 4.37
C ILE A 112 -1.99 -12.65 2.98
N PRO A 113 -1.77 -13.92 2.59
CA PRO A 113 -2.32 -14.42 1.35
C PRO A 113 -3.84 -14.55 1.45
N ASN A 114 -4.58 -13.96 0.51
CA ASN A 114 -6.04 -14.02 0.47
C ASN A 114 -6.57 -15.47 0.45
N ASP A 115 -5.80 -16.42 -0.07
CA ASP A 115 -6.20 -17.82 -0.19
C ASP A 115 -6.54 -18.45 1.18
N ILE A 116 -5.97 -17.96 2.28
CA ILE A 116 -6.33 -18.38 3.66
C ILE A 116 -7.82 -18.15 3.94
N LEU A 117 -8.44 -17.15 3.33
CA LEU A 117 -9.87 -16.87 3.51
C LEU A 117 -10.75 -17.92 2.83
N LEU A 118 -10.28 -18.56 1.75
CA LEU A 118 -11.03 -19.60 1.04
C LEU A 118 -11.08 -20.90 1.82
N GLU A 119 -9.97 -21.27 2.46
CA GLU A 119 -9.88 -22.48 3.29
C GLU A 119 -10.91 -22.44 4.44
N ASN A 120 -11.15 -21.25 5.00
CA ASN A 120 -12.13 -21.07 6.08
C ASN A 120 -13.58 -20.90 5.59
N ALA A 121 -13.79 -20.52 4.32
CA ALA A 121 -15.13 -20.35 3.75
C ALA A 121 -15.79 -21.69 3.33
N GLN A 122 -15.00 -22.76 3.18
CA GLN A 122 -15.50 -24.12 2.88
C GLN A 122 -15.86 -24.93 4.14
N ALA A 123 -15.70 -24.34 5.34
CA ALA A 123 -16.00 -25.00 6.60
C ALA A 123 -17.49 -24.94 7.03
N HIS A 124 -18.40 -24.49 6.14
CA HIS A 124 -19.84 -24.45 6.37
C HIS A 124 -20.65 -24.90 5.15
#